data_AF-A0A5N8VYV2-F1
#
_entry.id   AF-A0A5N8VYV2-F1
#
_cell.length_a   1.000
_cell.length_b   1.000
_cell.length_c   1.000
_cell.angle_alpha   90.00
_cell.angle_beta   90.00
_cell.angle_gamma   90.00
#
_symmetry.space_group_name_H-M   'P 1'
#
loop_
_entity.id
_entity.type
_entity.pdbx_description
1 polymer ?
#
loop_
_entity_poly.entity_id
_entity_poly.type
_entity_poly.pdbx_seq_one_letter_code
_entity_poly.pdbx_strand_id
1 'polypeptide(L)'
;MEPWEAPVRLLPLPLPPIHGEVFGWYLHRLAAANNVTAGQLAKTLTPFKNAQVGKRTDTLWRWTPTVLPRLAILTGLTPETLRMLLPAIARVEARTTGEVVRYRRHLYIACSHCMHRRGITGPVLAHRPADFQLCRRHGIWVDGNRHYRVGHLPELVTAEHRHRRIARRFPDTMEAATKEAQHLVRSWLLNKKQPHLLSRWNDRLAQLPPKEAIYGNIIRRRVDEREYIATYPEFVTLLGILADPAWRALREPGRRTNLSQHRRTIDAVYTEAEHRLNVPTLREKLRSHAFSNDPLFRWTDSLGRSLMLVTTPDDHDALRDESHQN
;
A
#
# COMPACT_ATOMS: atom_id res chain seq x y z
N MET A 1 34.55 -6.08 -31.03
CA MET A 1 34.06 -4.94 -30.23
C MET A 1 32.74 -5.35 -29.64
N GLU A 2 32.65 -5.41 -28.32
CA GLU A 2 31.40 -5.77 -27.64
C GLU A 2 30.38 -4.62 -27.77
N PRO A 3 29.05 -4.89 -27.81
CA PRO A 3 28.04 -3.85 -28.01
C PRO A 3 28.05 -2.69 -26.99
N TRP A 4 28.58 -2.93 -25.79
CA TRP A 4 28.71 -1.91 -24.74
C TRP A 4 29.94 -1.01 -24.91
N GLU A 5 30.93 -1.44 -25.69
CA GLU A 5 32.15 -0.65 -25.99
C GLU A 5 31.90 0.33 -27.13
N ALA A 6 30.91 0.05 -27.98
CA ALA A 6 30.53 0.93 -29.06
C ALA A 6 30.03 2.29 -28.53
N PRO A 7 30.34 3.40 -29.23
CA PRO A 7 29.78 4.71 -28.92
C PRO A 7 28.25 4.67 -28.97
N VAL A 8 27.60 5.14 -27.90
CA VAL A 8 26.14 5.32 -27.88
C VAL A 8 25.76 6.62 -28.54
N ARG A 9 24.64 6.59 -29.26
CA ARG A 9 24.01 7.76 -29.88
C ARG A 9 22.55 7.81 -29.47
N LEU A 10 21.95 8.99 -29.57
CA LEU A 10 20.53 9.18 -29.31
C LEU A 10 19.68 8.19 -30.11
N LEU A 11 18.69 7.56 -29.46
CA LEU A 11 17.73 6.70 -30.12
C LEU A 11 16.79 7.53 -31.02
N PRO A 12 16.30 6.96 -32.14
CA PRO A 12 15.33 7.64 -33.00
C PRO A 12 14.07 8.10 -32.25
N LEU A 13 13.58 7.29 -31.31
CA LEU A 13 12.41 7.58 -30.49
C LEU A 13 12.79 7.51 -28.99
N PRO A 14 13.33 8.60 -28.42
CA PRO A 14 13.72 8.67 -27.03
C PRO A 14 12.49 8.91 -26.15
N LEU A 15 11.76 7.84 -25.83
CA LEU A 15 10.60 7.94 -24.96
C LEU A 15 11.03 8.23 -23.51
N PRO A 16 10.48 9.26 -22.84
CA PRO A 16 10.82 9.52 -21.44
C PRO A 16 10.20 8.45 -20.52
N PRO A 17 10.85 8.12 -19.38
CA PRO A 17 10.24 7.29 -18.36
C PRO A 17 9.05 7.97 -17.71
N ILE A 18 8.15 7.18 -17.13
CA ILE A 18 7.14 7.69 -16.21
C ILE A 18 7.73 7.73 -14.80
N HIS A 19 7.31 8.69 -14.00
CA HIS A 19 7.76 8.81 -12.61
C HIS A 19 7.46 7.52 -11.83
N GLY A 20 8.52 6.92 -11.27
CA GLY A 20 8.44 5.67 -10.53
C GLY A 20 8.34 4.43 -11.42
N GLU A 21 8.48 4.53 -12.75
CA GLU A 21 8.37 3.36 -13.64
C GLU A 21 9.40 2.29 -13.27
N VAL A 22 8.97 1.03 -13.28
CA VAL A 22 9.87 -0.12 -13.09
C VAL A 22 10.82 -0.17 -14.26
N PHE A 23 12.11 -0.27 -13.97
CA PHE A 23 13.16 -0.13 -14.98
C PHE A 23 13.02 -1.12 -16.16
N GLY A 24 12.71 -2.39 -15.87
CA GLY A 24 12.46 -3.38 -16.90
C GLY A 24 11.27 -3.04 -17.80
N TRP A 25 10.20 -2.45 -17.27
CA TRP A 25 9.06 -1.99 -18.08
C TRP A 25 9.45 -0.81 -18.97
N TYR A 26 10.19 0.15 -18.40
CA TYR A 26 10.71 1.27 -19.16
C TYR A 26 11.58 0.81 -20.34
N LEU A 27 12.55 -0.08 -20.10
CA LEU A 27 13.41 -0.60 -21.16
C LEU A 27 12.64 -1.37 -22.23
N HIS A 28 11.64 -2.17 -21.85
CA HIS A 28 10.79 -2.87 -22.83
C HIS A 28 9.99 -1.88 -23.69
N ARG A 29 9.46 -0.81 -23.10
CA ARG A 29 8.71 0.23 -23.83
C ARG A 29 9.61 1.04 -24.76
N LEU A 30 10.79 1.44 -24.27
CA LEU A 30 11.79 2.15 -25.07
C LEU A 30 12.30 1.29 -26.23
N ALA A 31 12.57 0.01 -25.99
CA ALA A 31 13.00 -0.92 -27.02
C ALA A 31 11.91 -1.15 -28.08
N ALA A 32 10.67 -1.39 -27.66
CA ALA A 32 9.54 -1.57 -28.56
C ALA A 32 9.32 -0.35 -29.46
N ALA A 33 9.42 0.87 -28.92
CA ALA A 33 9.30 2.09 -29.70
C ALA A 33 10.41 2.24 -30.76
N ASN A 34 11.58 1.66 -30.52
CA ASN A 34 12.72 1.72 -31.44
C ASN A 34 12.89 0.42 -32.27
N ASN A 35 11.88 -0.45 -32.31
CA ASN A 35 11.90 -1.73 -33.05
C ASN A 35 13.10 -2.63 -32.71
N VAL A 36 13.55 -2.59 -31.45
CA VAL A 36 14.60 -3.48 -30.93
C VAL A 36 14.06 -4.28 -29.75
N THR A 37 14.76 -5.35 -29.39
CA THR A 37 14.43 -6.11 -28.17
C THR A 37 15.04 -5.44 -26.94
N ALA A 38 14.39 -5.58 -25.79
CA ALA A 38 14.93 -5.05 -24.53
C ALA A 38 16.30 -5.66 -24.17
N GLY A 39 16.56 -6.91 -24.60
CA GLY A 39 17.86 -7.56 -24.44
C GLY A 39 18.96 -6.93 -25.30
N GLN A 40 18.66 -6.56 -26.55
CA GLN A 40 19.61 -5.83 -27.40
C GLN A 40 19.95 -4.47 -26.79
N LEU A 41 18.94 -3.72 -26.34
CA LEU A 41 19.13 -2.44 -25.67
C LEU A 41 19.89 -2.59 -24.34
N ALA A 42 19.65 -3.65 -23.57
CA ALA A 42 20.40 -3.91 -22.34
C ALA A 42 21.88 -4.19 -22.62
N LYS A 43 22.21 -4.93 -23.67
CA LYS A 43 23.60 -5.22 -24.06
C LYS A 43 24.40 -3.98 -24.45
N THR A 44 23.75 -2.90 -24.91
CA THR A 44 24.44 -1.63 -25.17
C THR A 44 24.67 -0.81 -23.89
N LEU A 45 23.94 -1.10 -22.82
CA LEU A 45 24.00 -0.36 -21.55
C LEU A 45 25.00 -0.95 -20.55
N THR A 46 25.34 -2.24 -20.66
CA THR A 46 26.17 -2.92 -19.65
C THR A 46 27.07 -4.00 -20.25
N PRO A 47 28.28 -4.23 -19.68
CA PRO A 47 29.23 -5.25 -20.17
C PRO A 47 28.77 -6.70 -19.98
N PHE A 48 27.69 -6.95 -19.25
CA PHE A 48 27.24 -8.32 -18.98
C PHE A 48 26.53 -8.94 -20.19
N LYS A 49 27.20 -9.89 -20.85
CA LYS A 49 26.71 -10.63 -22.04
C LYS A 49 25.34 -11.31 -21.83
N ASN A 50 25.03 -11.69 -20.59
CA ASN A 50 23.78 -12.31 -20.16
C ASN A 50 22.83 -11.34 -19.44
N ALA A 51 22.89 -10.04 -19.74
CA ALA A 51 21.96 -9.04 -19.22
C ALA A 51 20.54 -9.30 -19.76
N GLN A 52 19.87 -10.30 -19.22
CA GLN A 52 18.45 -10.54 -19.44
C GLN A 52 17.65 -9.55 -18.59
N VAL A 53 16.93 -8.66 -19.26
CA VAL A 53 15.99 -7.74 -18.62
C VAL A 53 14.59 -8.30 -18.80
N GLY A 54 14.10 -8.98 -17.78
CA GLY A 54 12.68 -9.27 -17.67
C GLY A 54 11.90 -7.98 -17.43
N LYS A 55 10.61 -7.95 -17.79
CA LYS A 55 9.76 -6.77 -17.58
C LYS A 55 9.76 -6.31 -16.11
N ARG A 56 9.82 -7.23 -15.14
CA ARG A 56 9.85 -6.92 -13.70
C ARG A 56 11.26 -6.70 -13.14
N THR A 57 12.30 -6.67 -13.97
CA THR A 57 13.64 -6.41 -13.51
C THR A 57 13.72 -4.99 -12.97
N ASP A 58 13.90 -4.91 -11.66
CA ASP A 58 13.97 -3.66 -10.91
C ASP A 58 15.14 -3.65 -9.92
N THR A 59 15.86 -4.78 -9.84
CA THR A 59 17.09 -4.93 -9.09
C THR A 59 18.25 -4.89 -10.07
N LEU A 60 18.96 -3.77 -10.08
CA LEU A 60 20.11 -3.50 -10.93
C LEU A 60 21.41 -4.08 -10.34
N TRP A 61 21.35 -5.23 -9.68
CA TRP A 61 22.50 -5.81 -8.97
C TRP A 61 23.63 -6.28 -9.91
N ARG A 62 23.32 -6.51 -11.19
CA ARG A 62 24.30 -6.79 -12.26
C ARG A 62 24.59 -5.57 -13.13
N TRP A 63 24.20 -4.37 -12.71
CA TRP A 63 24.29 -3.18 -13.54
C TRP A 63 25.29 -2.22 -12.90
N THR A 64 26.22 -1.71 -13.72
CA THR A 64 27.33 -0.85 -13.30
C THR A 64 26.91 0.61 -13.29
N PRO A 65 27.59 1.50 -12.54
CA PRO A 65 27.33 2.95 -12.58
C PRO A 65 27.40 3.56 -14.00
N THR A 66 28.11 2.91 -14.93
CA THR A 66 28.21 3.32 -16.35
C THR A 66 26.89 3.26 -17.12
N VAL A 67 25.86 2.60 -16.59
CA VAL A 67 24.53 2.51 -17.21
C VAL A 67 23.89 3.88 -17.34
N LEU A 68 23.98 4.70 -16.29
CA LEU A 68 23.26 5.98 -16.24
C LEU A 68 23.77 6.97 -17.31
N PRO A 69 25.07 7.24 -17.45
CA PRO A 69 25.59 8.08 -18.53
C PRO A 69 25.21 7.57 -19.92
N ARG A 70 25.24 6.25 -20.14
CA ARG A 70 24.88 5.67 -21.44
C ARG A 70 23.39 5.79 -21.73
N LEU A 71 22.54 5.55 -20.74
CA LEU A 71 21.09 5.71 -20.86
C LEU A 71 20.70 7.18 -21.09
N ALA A 72 21.40 8.11 -20.44
CA ALA A 72 21.24 9.55 -20.66
C ALA A 72 21.50 9.90 -22.13
N ILE A 73 22.60 9.40 -22.72
CA ILE A 73 22.91 9.62 -24.15
C ILE A 73 21.85 8.99 -25.06
N LEU A 74 21.46 7.73 -24.81
CA LEU A 74 20.46 7.03 -25.63
C LEU A 74 19.08 7.72 -25.63
N THR A 75 18.73 8.39 -24.53
CA THR A 75 17.40 8.99 -24.33
C THR A 75 17.41 10.50 -24.47
N GLY A 76 18.58 11.14 -24.57
CA GLY A 76 18.72 12.59 -24.55
C GLY A 76 18.28 13.24 -23.22
N LEU A 77 18.04 12.45 -22.18
CA LEU A 77 17.64 12.93 -20.85
C LEU A 77 18.87 13.16 -19.99
N THR A 78 18.79 14.13 -19.08
CA THR A 78 19.86 14.32 -18.09
C THR A 78 19.92 13.16 -17.09
N PRO A 79 21.10 12.82 -16.57
CA PRO A 79 21.23 11.84 -15.48
C PRO A 79 20.31 12.16 -14.29
N GLU A 80 20.14 13.44 -13.95
CA GLU A 80 19.27 13.93 -12.88
C GLU A 80 17.81 13.58 -13.12
N THR A 81 17.35 13.77 -14.36
CA THR A 81 15.98 13.44 -14.77
C THR A 81 15.74 11.94 -14.66
N LEU A 82 16.68 11.12 -15.14
CA LEU A 82 16.60 9.66 -15.04
C LEU A 82 16.60 9.18 -13.59
N ARG A 83 17.44 9.76 -12.73
CA ARG A 83 17.49 9.46 -11.29
C ARG A 83 16.18 9.77 -10.59
N MET A 84 15.55 10.90 -10.93
CA MET A 84 14.26 11.31 -10.38
C MET A 84 13.13 10.38 -10.84
N LEU A 85 13.12 9.98 -12.10
CA LEU A 85 12.02 9.21 -12.68
C LEU A 85 12.13 7.69 -12.44
N LEU A 86 13.34 7.14 -12.31
CA LEU A 86 13.59 5.70 -12.23
C LEU A 86 14.19 5.29 -10.87
N PRO A 87 13.38 4.73 -9.95
CA PRO A 87 13.83 4.32 -8.62
C PRO A 87 14.95 3.27 -8.62
N ALA A 88 15.07 2.49 -9.70
CA ALA A 88 16.14 1.51 -9.84
C ALA A 88 17.52 2.18 -10.02
N ILE A 89 17.59 3.28 -10.78
CA ILE A 89 18.82 4.05 -11.01
C ILE A 89 19.27 4.71 -9.71
N ALA A 90 18.36 5.41 -9.01
CA ALA A 90 18.66 6.05 -7.73
C ALA A 90 19.22 5.04 -6.69
N ARG A 91 18.76 3.78 -6.71
CA ARG A 91 19.26 2.73 -5.82
C ARG A 91 20.66 2.22 -6.18
N VAL A 92 21.05 2.22 -7.45
CA VAL A 92 22.42 1.81 -7.84
C VAL A 92 23.42 2.81 -7.32
N GLU A 93 23.16 4.10 -7.54
CA GLU A 93 24.05 5.17 -7.08
C GLU A 93 24.15 5.19 -5.56
N ALA A 94 23.02 5.10 -4.85
CA ALA A 94 23.01 5.06 -3.39
C ALA A 94 23.84 3.91 -2.81
N ARG A 95 23.85 2.73 -3.47
CA ARG A 95 24.74 1.62 -3.06
C ARG A 95 26.21 1.96 -3.22
N THR A 96 26.57 2.70 -4.27
CA THR A 96 27.95 3.12 -4.53
C THR A 96 28.40 4.18 -3.52
N THR A 97 27.50 5.04 -3.05
CA THR A 97 27.79 6.10 -2.07
C THR A 97 27.60 5.67 -0.61
N GLY A 98 27.04 4.48 -0.36
CA GLY A 98 26.72 4.00 0.99
C GLY A 98 25.40 4.54 1.56
N GLU A 99 24.60 5.25 0.76
CA GLU A 99 23.29 5.75 1.16
C GLU A 99 22.20 4.66 1.13
N VAL A 100 21.30 4.70 2.12
CA VAL A 100 20.16 3.78 2.20
C VAL A 100 18.93 4.42 1.58
N VAL A 101 18.67 4.11 0.31
CA VAL A 101 17.43 4.52 -0.37
C VAL A 101 16.28 3.57 -0.03
N ARG A 102 15.35 4.02 0.81
CA ARG A 102 14.12 3.29 1.18
C ARG A 102 13.00 3.52 0.15
N TYR A 103 13.06 2.84 -0.99
CA TYR A 103 11.87 2.75 -1.87
C TYR A 103 10.95 1.61 -1.42
N ARG A 104 9.69 1.96 -1.08
CA ARG A 104 8.67 0.96 -0.76
C ARG A 104 8.33 0.16 -2.02
N ARG A 105 8.30 -1.17 -1.90
CA ARG A 105 8.16 -2.14 -3.02
C ARG A 105 6.73 -2.32 -3.52
N HIS A 106 5.80 -1.42 -3.19
CA HIS A 106 4.43 -1.55 -3.68
C HIS A 106 4.43 -1.18 -5.16
N LEU A 107 4.13 -2.16 -6.01
CA LEU A 107 4.02 -1.96 -7.44
C LEU A 107 2.55 -1.77 -7.81
N TYR A 108 2.31 -0.99 -8.85
CA TYR A 108 0.97 -0.71 -9.36
C TYR A 108 1.00 -0.48 -10.87
N ILE A 109 -0.13 -0.70 -11.52
CA ILE A 109 -0.29 -0.41 -12.95
C ILE A 109 -0.80 1.01 -13.07
N ALA A 110 -0.02 1.88 -13.69
CA ALA A 110 -0.38 3.28 -13.94
C ALA A 110 -1.74 3.37 -14.64
N CYS A 111 -2.55 4.34 -14.23
CA CYS A 111 -3.90 4.54 -14.78
C CYS A 111 -3.89 4.62 -16.30
N SER A 112 -4.63 3.72 -16.97
CA SER A 112 -4.66 3.61 -18.43
C SER A 112 -5.09 4.91 -19.11
N HIS A 113 -6.05 5.63 -18.54
CA HIS A 113 -6.49 6.94 -19.06
C HIS A 113 -5.40 8.02 -18.94
N CYS A 114 -4.60 8.01 -17.85
CA CYS A 114 -3.44 8.89 -17.73
C CYS A 114 -2.37 8.54 -18.76
N MET A 115 -2.13 7.24 -18.99
CA MET A 115 -1.12 6.77 -19.93
C MET A 115 -1.52 7.04 -21.38
N HIS A 116 -2.79 6.84 -21.72
CA HIS A 116 -3.33 7.13 -23.05
C HIS A 116 -3.18 8.61 -23.41
N ARG A 117 -3.45 9.53 -22.46
CA ARG A 117 -3.17 10.97 -22.64
C ARG A 117 -1.70 11.30 -22.86
N ARG A 118 -0.78 10.40 -22.52
CA ARG A 118 0.67 10.50 -22.79
C ARG A 118 1.11 9.73 -24.04
N GLY A 119 0.16 9.25 -24.86
CA GLY A 119 0.44 8.44 -26.05
C GLY A 119 0.86 7.00 -25.75
N ILE A 120 0.68 6.52 -24.51
CA ILE A 120 1.07 5.17 -24.09
C ILE A 120 -0.17 4.28 -24.04
N THR A 121 -0.24 3.30 -24.93
CA THR A 121 -1.39 2.39 -25.07
C THR A 121 -1.27 1.12 -24.23
N GLY A 122 -0.05 0.72 -23.86
CA GLY A 122 0.22 -0.44 -23.03
C GLY A 122 0.15 -0.15 -21.52
N PRO A 123 0.01 -1.19 -20.67
CA PRO A 123 0.15 -1.04 -19.23
C PRO A 123 1.56 -0.55 -18.87
N VAL A 124 1.67 0.18 -17.76
CA VAL A 124 2.97 0.62 -17.23
C VAL A 124 3.02 0.29 -15.76
N LEU A 125 4.02 -0.53 -15.37
CA LEU A 125 4.25 -0.87 -13.98
C LEU A 125 5.15 0.17 -13.33
N ALA A 126 4.73 0.70 -12.18
CA ALA A 126 5.46 1.70 -11.44
C ALA A 126 5.44 1.43 -9.93
N HIS A 127 6.34 2.10 -9.21
CA HIS A 127 6.37 2.15 -7.76
C HIS A 127 5.28 3.08 -7.25
N ARG A 128 4.45 2.55 -6.36
CA ARG A 128 3.31 3.23 -5.75
C ARG A 128 3.77 3.94 -4.49
N PRO A 129 3.51 5.26 -4.35
CA PRO A 129 3.52 5.91 -3.05
C PRO A 129 2.57 5.17 -2.09
N ALA A 130 2.91 5.05 -0.81
CA ALA A 130 2.11 4.27 0.14
C ALA A 130 0.64 4.73 0.20
N ASP A 131 0.43 6.02 0.02
CA ASP A 131 -0.82 6.75 0.12
C ASP A 131 -1.65 6.82 -1.16
N PHE A 132 -1.21 6.18 -2.24
CA PHE A 132 -1.87 6.28 -3.55
C PHE A 132 -2.54 4.96 -3.90
N GLN A 133 -3.87 4.87 -3.88
CA GLN A 133 -4.61 3.67 -4.32
C GLN A 133 -5.53 3.93 -5.50
N LEU A 134 -5.94 5.19 -5.64
CA LEU A 134 -6.95 5.64 -6.59
C LEU A 134 -6.41 6.77 -7.46
N CYS A 135 -6.54 6.62 -8.79
CA CYS A 135 -6.37 7.74 -9.70
C CYS A 135 -7.55 8.71 -9.58
N ARG A 136 -7.42 9.73 -8.73
CA ARG A 136 -8.47 10.73 -8.46
C ARG A 136 -9.00 11.45 -9.70
N ARG A 137 -8.16 11.65 -10.73
CA ARG A 137 -8.56 12.33 -11.97
C ARG A 137 -9.56 11.51 -12.80
N HIS A 138 -9.48 10.19 -12.71
CA HIS A 138 -10.28 9.28 -13.55
C HIS A 138 -11.19 8.37 -12.74
N GLY A 139 -11.11 8.41 -11.40
CA GLY A 139 -11.86 7.51 -10.53
C GLY A 139 -11.51 6.05 -10.76
N ILE A 140 -10.24 5.74 -11.06
CA ILE A 140 -9.79 4.37 -11.36
C ILE A 140 -8.93 3.86 -10.23
N TRP A 141 -9.33 2.74 -9.63
CA TRP A 141 -8.52 1.98 -8.68
C TRP A 141 -7.30 1.42 -9.41
N VAL A 142 -6.11 1.73 -8.91
CA VAL A 142 -4.85 1.34 -9.57
C VAL A 142 -4.05 0.33 -8.76
N ASP A 143 -4.52 -0.02 -7.57
CA ASP A 143 -3.84 -0.92 -6.65
C ASP A 143 -4.27 -2.38 -6.88
N GLY A 144 -3.83 -2.95 -7.99
CA GLY A 144 -4.18 -4.30 -8.43
C GLY A 144 -3.78 -4.57 -9.89
N ASN A 145 -4.22 -5.72 -10.40
CA ASN A 145 -4.06 -6.16 -11.79
C ASN A 145 -5.20 -5.70 -12.70
N ARG A 146 -6.22 -5.04 -12.13
CA ARG A 146 -7.41 -4.53 -12.81
C ARG A 146 -7.58 -3.06 -12.48
N HIS A 147 -8.25 -2.33 -13.38
CA HIS A 147 -8.48 -0.89 -13.27
C HIS A 147 -9.93 -0.57 -12.95
N TYR A 148 -10.33 -0.86 -11.70
CA TYR A 148 -11.72 -0.69 -11.28
C TYR A 148 -12.18 0.75 -11.36
N ARG A 149 -13.20 1.01 -12.19
CA ARG A 149 -13.88 2.30 -12.17
C ARG A 149 -14.70 2.39 -10.88
N VAL A 150 -14.28 3.30 -10.00
CA VAL A 150 -14.86 3.53 -8.67
C VAL A 150 -15.13 5.01 -8.40
N GLY A 151 -15.03 5.86 -9.43
CA GLY A 151 -15.29 7.29 -9.30
C GLY A 151 -16.72 7.64 -8.88
N HIS A 152 -17.67 6.73 -9.10
CA HIS A 152 -19.06 6.86 -8.66
C HIS A 152 -19.27 6.54 -7.17
N LEU A 153 -18.25 6.03 -6.46
CA LEU A 153 -18.27 5.73 -5.03
C LEU A 153 -17.53 6.85 -4.27
N PRO A 154 -18.22 7.93 -3.86
CA PRO A 154 -17.58 9.12 -3.30
C PRO A 154 -16.82 8.83 -1.99
N GLU A 155 -17.21 7.81 -1.24
CA GLU A 155 -16.54 7.39 -0.02
C GLU A 155 -15.12 6.85 -0.29
N LEU A 156 -14.87 6.22 -1.45
CA LEU A 156 -13.53 5.75 -1.83
C LEU A 156 -12.61 6.92 -2.20
N VAL A 157 -13.16 7.91 -2.90
CA VAL A 157 -12.44 9.15 -3.22
C VAL A 157 -12.08 9.88 -1.92
N THR A 158 -13.03 10.01 -1.01
CA THR A 158 -12.85 10.64 0.30
C THR A 158 -11.81 9.90 1.14
N ALA A 159 -11.85 8.56 1.14
CA ALA A 159 -10.86 7.72 1.80
C ALA A 159 -9.46 7.94 1.22
N GLU A 160 -9.29 8.01 -0.10
CA GLU A 160 -7.99 8.31 -0.73
C GLU A 160 -7.47 9.69 -0.27
N HIS A 161 -8.31 10.73 -0.22
CA HIS A 161 -7.91 12.03 0.31
C HIS A 161 -7.47 11.96 1.78
N ARG A 162 -8.19 11.21 2.61
CA ARG A 162 -7.84 11.01 4.03
C ARG A 162 -6.53 10.22 4.17
N HIS A 163 -6.33 9.19 3.37
CA HIS A 163 -5.12 8.36 3.37
C HIS A 163 -3.86 9.18 3.11
N ARG A 164 -3.91 10.07 2.12
CA ARG A 164 -2.82 11.01 1.81
C ARG A 164 -2.53 11.99 2.93
N ARG A 165 -3.56 12.51 3.61
CA ARG A 165 -3.38 13.37 4.77
C ARG A 165 -2.71 12.62 5.93
N ILE A 166 -3.15 11.40 6.20
CA ILE A 166 -2.57 10.53 7.23
C ILE A 166 -1.10 10.24 6.92
N ALA A 167 -0.77 9.82 5.70
CA ALA A 167 0.59 9.48 5.32
C ALA A 167 1.57 10.67 5.41
N ARG A 168 1.08 11.90 5.16
CA ARG A 168 1.86 13.13 5.35
C ARG A 168 2.03 13.50 6.81
N ARG A 169 0.99 13.30 7.63
CA ARG A 169 0.98 13.67 9.03
C ARG A 169 1.80 12.69 9.89
N PHE A 170 1.78 11.41 9.54
CA PHE A 170 2.38 10.33 10.34
C PHE A 170 3.27 9.41 9.48
N PRO A 171 4.36 9.93 8.87
CA PRO A 171 5.19 9.14 7.95
C PRO A 171 5.88 7.95 8.62
N ASP A 172 6.30 8.11 9.87
CA ASP A 172 7.13 7.14 10.61
C ASP A 172 6.36 5.89 11.05
N THR A 173 5.10 6.06 11.44
CA THR A 173 4.23 4.96 11.90
C THR A 173 3.47 4.30 10.76
N MET A 174 3.50 4.87 9.56
CA MET A 174 2.65 4.48 8.43
C MET A 174 2.76 3.01 8.05
N GLU A 175 3.98 2.45 8.04
CA GLU A 175 4.17 1.05 7.65
C GLU A 175 3.55 0.07 8.66
N ALA A 176 3.81 0.27 9.95
CA ALA A 176 3.24 -0.54 11.01
C ALA A 176 1.71 -0.41 11.05
N ALA A 177 1.22 0.84 11.03
CA ALA A 177 -0.21 1.14 11.04
C ALA A 177 -0.95 0.57 9.82
N THR A 178 -0.32 0.55 8.63
CA THR A 178 -0.90 -0.09 7.44
C THR A 178 -1.10 -1.58 7.64
N LYS A 179 -0.08 -2.29 8.15
CA LYS A 179 -0.17 -3.75 8.40
C LYS A 179 -1.24 -4.07 9.43
N GLU A 180 -1.30 -3.28 10.51
CA GLU A 180 -2.27 -3.44 11.59
C GLU A 180 -3.70 -3.15 11.10
N ALA A 181 -3.94 -2.03 10.40
CA ALA A 181 -5.26 -1.70 9.86
C ALA A 181 -5.76 -2.75 8.86
N GLN A 182 -4.88 -3.24 7.97
CA GLN A 182 -5.22 -4.33 7.04
C GLN A 182 -5.60 -5.61 7.79
N HIS A 183 -4.88 -5.93 8.87
CA HIS A 183 -5.20 -7.10 9.69
C HIS A 183 -6.54 -6.96 10.39
N LEU A 184 -6.86 -5.80 11.00
CA LEU A 184 -8.13 -5.54 11.66
C LEU A 184 -9.31 -5.75 10.72
N VAL A 185 -9.29 -5.03 9.59
CA VAL A 185 -10.36 -5.05 8.60
C VAL A 185 -10.55 -6.43 7.99
N ARG A 186 -9.45 -7.11 7.62
CA ARG A 186 -9.51 -8.46 7.07
C ARG A 186 -10.07 -9.45 8.09
N SER A 187 -9.69 -9.34 9.35
CA SER A 187 -10.22 -10.21 10.41
C SER A 187 -11.73 -10.02 10.59
N TRP A 188 -12.24 -8.78 10.55
CA TRP A 188 -13.69 -8.52 10.57
C TRP A 188 -14.42 -9.02 9.31
N LEU A 189 -13.80 -8.91 8.14
CA LEU A 189 -14.36 -9.47 6.89
C LEU A 189 -14.50 -10.99 6.97
N LEU A 190 -13.46 -11.68 7.44
CA LEU A 190 -13.43 -13.15 7.51
C LEU A 190 -14.33 -13.70 8.63
N ASN A 191 -14.36 -13.05 9.79
CA ASN A 191 -15.13 -13.56 10.93
C ASN A 191 -16.63 -13.28 10.81
N LYS A 192 -17.05 -12.41 9.89
CA LYS A 192 -18.44 -12.02 9.63
C LYS A 192 -19.20 -11.56 10.89
N LYS A 193 -18.49 -11.10 11.91
CA LYS A 193 -19.11 -10.71 13.19
C LYS A 193 -19.58 -9.25 13.18
N GLN A 194 -19.34 -8.46 12.14
CA GLN A 194 -19.70 -7.03 12.09
C GLN A 194 -20.80 -6.78 11.03
N PRO A 195 -22.09 -7.02 11.32
CA PRO A 195 -23.18 -6.95 10.34
C PRO A 195 -23.26 -5.61 9.59
N HIS A 196 -23.14 -4.49 10.30
CA HIS A 196 -23.18 -3.16 9.68
C HIS A 196 -22.04 -2.93 8.68
N LEU A 197 -20.83 -3.43 8.99
CA LEU A 197 -19.70 -3.34 8.07
C LEU A 197 -19.89 -4.26 6.86
N LEU A 198 -20.34 -5.49 7.10
CA LEU A 198 -20.62 -6.45 6.03
C LEU A 198 -21.65 -5.92 5.04
N SER A 199 -22.73 -5.30 5.53
CA SER A 199 -23.73 -4.67 4.66
C SER A 199 -23.09 -3.66 3.72
N ARG A 200 -22.35 -2.68 4.27
CA ARG A 200 -21.69 -1.64 3.45
C ARG A 200 -20.68 -2.23 2.47
N TRP A 201 -19.91 -3.23 2.89
CA TRP A 201 -18.96 -3.89 2.01
C TRP A 201 -19.67 -4.62 0.88
N ASN A 202 -20.76 -5.32 1.15
CA ASN A 202 -21.57 -5.98 0.12
C ASN A 202 -22.20 -4.95 -0.83
N ASP A 203 -22.71 -3.83 -0.32
CA ASP A 203 -23.29 -2.75 -1.14
C ASP A 203 -22.26 -2.17 -2.11
N ARG A 204 -21.02 -1.97 -1.65
CA ARG A 204 -19.92 -1.53 -2.52
C ARG A 204 -19.52 -2.61 -3.52
N LEU A 205 -19.39 -3.86 -3.08
CA LEU A 205 -19.04 -4.99 -3.95
C LEU A 205 -20.06 -5.18 -5.08
N ALA A 206 -21.34 -4.98 -4.80
CA ALA A 206 -22.43 -5.05 -5.78
C ALA A 206 -22.35 -3.93 -6.83
N GLN A 207 -21.81 -2.77 -6.45
CA GLN A 207 -21.60 -1.63 -7.35
C GLN A 207 -20.28 -1.69 -8.14
N LEU A 208 -19.39 -2.64 -7.82
CA LEU A 208 -18.17 -2.85 -8.60
C LEU A 208 -18.50 -3.65 -9.88
N PRO A 209 -17.96 -3.25 -11.04
CA PRO A 209 -18.19 -3.97 -12.28
C PRO A 209 -17.68 -5.42 -12.16
N PRO A 210 -18.48 -6.42 -12.58
CA PRO A 210 -18.15 -7.83 -12.40
C PRO A 210 -16.98 -8.30 -13.29
N LYS A 211 -16.73 -7.59 -14.40
CA LYS A 211 -15.68 -7.91 -15.37
C LYS A 211 -14.96 -6.63 -15.78
N GLU A 212 -13.64 -6.67 -15.69
CA GLU A 212 -12.78 -5.62 -16.23
C GLU A 212 -11.55 -6.21 -16.91
N ALA A 213 -10.88 -5.39 -17.72
CA ALA A 213 -9.63 -5.76 -18.37
C ALA A 213 -8.59 -6.19 -17.32
N ILE A 214 -8.16 -7.44 -17.42
CA ILE A 214 -7.13 -8.02 -16.58
C ILE A 214 -5.80 -7.77 -17.29
N TYR A 215 -4.89 -7.03 -16.67
CA TYR A 215 -3.55 -6.83 -17.23
C TYR A 215 -2.63 -8.05 -17.00
N GLY A 216 -3.19 -9.19 -16.64
CA GLY A 216 -2.50 -10.42 -16.24
C GLY A 216 -2.10 -10.42 -14.77
N ASN A 217 -1.46 -11.50 -14.30
CA ASN A 217 -0.95 -11.61 -12.91
C ASN A 217 0.35 -10.80 -12.72
N ILE A 218 0.35 -9.51 -13.10
CA ILE A 218 1.51 -8.61 -13.04
C ILE A 218 1.95 -8.37 -11.58
N ILE A 219 0.99 -8.18 -10.70
CA ILE A 219 1.18 -7.92 -9.28
C ILE A 219 0.60 -9.11 -8.51
N ARG A 220 1.46 -9.82 -7.77
CA ARG A 220 0.99 -10.91 -6.88
C ARG A 220 0.37 -10.28 -5.63
N ARG A 221 -0.93 -10.48 -5.43
CA ARG A 221 -1.63 -10.09 -4.19
C ARG A 221 -2.08 -11.31 -3.40
N ARG A 222 -2.05 -11.16 -2.08
CA ARG A 222 -2.56 -12.14 -1.11
C ARG A 222 -4.01 -11.87 -0.69
N VAL A 223 -4.59 -10.77 -1.15
CA VAL A 223 -5.95 -10.29 -0.82
C VAL A 223 -6.67 -10.07 -2.13
N ASP A 224 -7.95 -10.43 -2.18
CA ASP A 224 -8.82 -10.17 -3.33
C ASP A 224 -8.93 -8.66 -3.55
N GLU A 225 -8.79 -8.22 -4.80
CA GLU A 225 -8.78 -6.80 -5.15
C GLU A 225 -10.13 -6.14 -4.86
N ARG A 226 -11.24 -6.84 -5.08
CA ARG A 226 -12.59 -6.33 -4.84
C ARG A 226 -12.86 -6.20 -3.35
N GLU A 227 -12.45 -7.18 -2.55
CA GLU A 227 -12.53 -7.11 -1.09
C GLU A 227 -11.74 -5.91 -0.55
N TYR A 228 -10.52 -5.69 -1.06
CA TYR A 228 -9.71 -4.56 -0.63
C TYR A 228 -10.32 -3.22 -1.02
N ILE A 229 -10.90 -3.10 -2.22
CA ILE A 229 -11.65 -1.91 -2.64
C ILE A 229 -12.84 -1.66 -1.71
N ALA A 230 -13.67 -2.68 -1.49
CA ALA A 230 -14.89 -2.55 -0.69
C ALA A 230 -14.62 -2.17 0.75
N THR A 231 -13.51 -2.63 1.32
CA THR A 231 -13.12 -2.37 2.71
C THR A 231 -12.21 -1.14 2.89
N TYR A 232 -11.82 -0.48 1.80
CA TYR A 232 -10.86 0.61 1.80
C TYR A 232 -11.24 1.81 2.71
N PRO A 233 -12.51 2.28 2.75
CA PRO A 233 -12.89 3.40 3.62
C PRO A 233 -12.68 3.10 5.11
N GLU A 234 -13.03 1.90 5.55
CA GLU A 234 -12.84 1.48 6.94
C GLU A 234 -11.36 1.25 7.25
N PHE A 235 -10.59 0.69 6.30
CA PHE A 235 -9.14 0.60 6.40
C PHE A 235 -8.49 1.97 6.64
N VAL A 236 -8.83 2.99 5.84
CA VAL A 236 -8.24 4.33 6.00
C VAL A 236 -8.67 4.98 7.31
N THR A 237 -9.91 4.72 7.74
CA THR A 237 -10.42 5.25 9.01
C THR A 237 -9.65 4.70 10.20
N LEU A 238 -9.46 3.38 10.25
CA LEU A 238 -8.64 2.73 11.27
C LEU A 238 -7.18 3.15 11.18
N LEU A 239 -6.62 3.21 9.97
CA LEU A 239 -5.26 3.67 9.74
C LEU A 239 -5.00 5.04 10.39
N GLY A 240 -5.98 5.95 10.39
CA GLY A 240 -5.85 7.25 11.05
C GLY A 240 -5.80 7.19 12.57
N ILE A 241 -6.37 6.15 13.21
CA ILE A 241 -6.22 5.90 14.65
C ILE A 241 -4.85 5.25 14.89
N LEU A 242 -4.54 4.19 14.14
CA LEU A 242 -3.35 3.37 14.36
C LEU A 242 -2.04 4.08 14.00
N ALA A 243 -2.07 5.06 13.09
CA ALA A 243 -0.90 5.85 12.75
C ALA A 243 -0.61 6.97 13.75
N ASP A 244 -1.61 7.39 14.54
CA ASP A 244 -1.48 8.52 15.46
C ASP A 244 -0.65 8.12 16.69
N PRO A 245 0.48 8.80 16.98
CA PRO A 245 1.34 8.49 18.12
C PRO A 245 0.61 8.52 19.47
N ALA A 246 -0.39 9.40 19.65
CA ALA A 246 -1.15 9.48 20.90
C ALA A 246 -1.93 8.19 21.16
N TRP A 247 -2.58 7.66 20.13
CA TRP A 247 -3.31 6.39 20.21
C TRP A 247 -2.37 5.18 20.28
N ARG A 248 -1.18 5.25 19.67
CA ARG A 248 -0.17 4.18 19.80
C ARG A 248 0.42 4.10 21.21
N ALA A 249 0.64 5.23 21.88
CA ALA A 249 1.16 5.25 23.24
C ALA A 249 0.23 4.52 24.24
N LEU A 250 -1.08 4.53 23.96
CA LEU A 250 -2.07 3.81 24.74
C LEU A 250 -1.96 2.27 24.64
N ARG A 251 -1.35 1.74 23.58
CA ARG A 251 -1.16 0.29 23.38
C ARG A 251 -0.07 -0.30 24.26
N GLU A 252 0.92 0.49 24.67
CA GLU A 252 2.03 0.06 25.51
C GLU A 252 1.78 0.51 26.95
N PRO A 253 0.88 -0.14 27.73
CA PRO A 253 0.78 0.17 29.14
C PRO A 253 2.15 -0.07 29.76
N GLY A 254 2.74 0.97 30.34
CA GLY A 254 3.97 0.84 31.12
C GLY A 254 3.82 -0.31 32.13
N ARG A 255 4.93 -0.92 32.56
CA ARG A 255 4.91 -2.07 33.49
C ARG A 255 4.01 -1.88 34.73
N ARG A 256 3.67 -0.63 35.11
CA ARG A 256 2.86 -0.23 36.28
C ARG A 256 1.42 0.22 35.97
N THR A 257 0.88 0.08 34.77
CA THR A 257 -0.51 0.47 34.50
C THR A 257 -1.49 -0.47 35.23
N ASN A 258 -2.35 0.08 36.09
CA ASN A 258 -3.42 -0.66 36.76
C ASN A 258 -4.53 -1.04 35.76
N LEU A 259 -5.23 -2.14 36.00
CA LEU A 259 -6.29 -2.72 35.16
C LEU A 259 -7.42 -1.74 34.84
N SER A 260 -7.84 -0.93 35.80
CA SER A 260 -8.87 0.09 35.58
C SER A 260 -8.44 1.13 34.55
N GLN A 261 -7.16 1.51 34.55
CA GLN A 261 -6.60 2.40 33.54
C GLN A 261 -6.49 1.71 32.17
N HIS A 262 -6.13 0.42 32.12
CA HIS A 262 -6.12 -0.35 30.88
C HIS A 262 -7.52 -0.52 30.28
N ARG A 263 -8.54 -0.78 31.11
CA ARG A 263 -9.95 -0.85 30.68
C ARG A 263 -10.42 0.47 30.07
N ARG A 264 -10.15 1.60 30.75
CA ARG A 264 -10.45 2.94 30.20
C ARG A 264 -9.78 3.21 28.86
N THR A 265 -8.56 2.72 28.67
CA THR A 265 -7.86 2.81 27.38
C THR A 265 -8.57 2.01 26.30
N ILE A 266 -8.96 0.76 26.58
CA ILE A 266 -9.70 -0.08 25.63
C ILE A 266 -11.03 0.60 25.26
N ASP A 267 -11.78 1.08 26.25
CA ASP A 267 -13.05 1.80 26.04
C ASP A 267 -12.86 3.06 25.18
N ALA A 268 -11.81 3.84 25.42
CA ALA A 268 -11.51 5.04 24.64
C ALA A 268 -11.22 4.70 23.18
N VAL A 269 -10.42 3.65 22.90
CA VAL A 269 -10.12 3.21 21.54
C VAL A 269 -11.38 2.71 20.83
N TYR A 270 -12.23 1.93 21.52
CA TYR A 270 -13.50 1.46 20.97
C TYR A 270 -14.47 2.60 20.70
N THR A 271 -14.56 3.58 21.60
CA THR A 271 -15.39 4.77 21.43
C THR A 271 -14.94 5.58 20.21
N GLU A 272 -13.64 5.77 20.04
CA GLU A 272 -13.10 6.48 18.89
C GLU A 272 -13.31 5.70 17.58
N ALA A 273 -13.12 4.38 17.60
CA ALA A 273 -13.35 3.54 16.44
C ALA A 273 -14.83 3.53 16.03
N GLU A 274 -15.75 3.39 17.00
CA GLU A 274 -17.20 3.48 16.81
C GLU A 274 -17.61 4.81 16.21
N HIS A 275 -17.14 5.91 16.79
CA HIS A 275 -17.43 7.25 16.30
C HIS A 275 -16.92 7.45 14.86
N ARG A 276 -15.66 7.11 14.58
CA ARG A 276 -15.06 7.33 13.26
C ARG A 276 -15.58 6.40 12.17
N LEU A 277 -15.88 5.14 12.51
CA LEU A 277 -16.42 4.15 11.58
C LEU A 277 -17.95 4.27 11.44
N ASN A 278 -18.60 4.98 12.37
CA ASN A 278 -20.05 5.05 12.51
C ASN A 278 -20.67 3.64 12.64
N VAL A 279 -20.14 2.80 13.53
CA VAL A 279 -20.60 1.40 13.73
C VAL A 279 -21.02 1.21 15.19
N PRO A 280 -22.31 1.42 15.52
CA PRO A 280 -22.80 1.46 16.91
C PRO A 280 -22.63 0.12 17.66
N THR A 281 -22.49 -0.98 16.93
CA THR A 281 -22.34 -2.33 17.51
C THR A 281 -20.91 -2.64 17.99
N LEU A 282 -19.95 -1.73 17.83
CA LEU A 282 -18.57 -1.98 18.24
C LEU A 282 -18.44 -2.05 19.76
N ARG A 283 -19.08 -1.14 20.50
CA ARG A 283 -19.07 -1.16 21.98
C ARG A 283 -19.98 -2.21 22.58
N GLU A 284 -21.12 -2.53 21.96
CA GLU A 284 -22.00 -3.61 22.42
C GLU A 284 -21.25 -4.94 22.51
N LYS A 285 -20.37 -5.19 21.53
CA LYS A 285 -19.50 -6.36 21.55
C LYS A 285 -18.45 -6.35 22.63
N LEU A 286 -17.87 -5.19 22.94
CA LEU A 286 -16.93 -5.06 24.05
C LEU A 286 -17.60 -5.43 25.37
N ARG A 287 -18.89 -5.10 25.53
CA ARG A 287 -19.70 -5.47 26.71
C ARG A 287 -20.11 -6.94 26.70
N SER A 288 -20.19 -7.59 25.54
CA SER A 288 -20.45 -9.02 25.43
C SER A 288 -19.17 -9.84 25.68
N HIS A 289 -19.21 -10.94 26.42
CA HIS A 289 -18.04 -11.80 26.70
C HIS A 289 -17.35 -12.43 25.45
N ALA A 290 -17.80 -12.09 24.22
CA ALA A 290 -17.26 -12.56 22.96
C ALA A 290 -16.11 -11.70 22.37
N PHE A 291 -15.61 -10.69 23.10
CA PHE A 291 -14.64 -9.71 22.59
C PHE A 291 -13.18 -10.19 22.50
N SER A 292 -12.78 -11.28 23.18
CA SER A 292 -11.38 -11.77 23.22
C SER A 292 -10.82 -12.13 21.83
N ASN A 293 -11.71 -12.40 20.88
CA ASN A 293 -11.39 -12.69 19.49
C ASN A 293 -11.58 -11.49 18.55
N ASP A 294 -11.97 -10.32 19.07
CA ASP A 294 -12.03 -9.11 18.25
C ASP A 294 -10.60 -8.60 17.97
N PRO A 295 -10.26 -8.35 16.70
CA PRO A 295 -8.91 -7.93 16.33
C PRO A 295 -8.55 -6.55 16.91
N LEU A 296 -9.52 -5.63 17.12
CA LEU A 296 -9.26 -4.33 17.73
C LEU A 296 -8.91 -4.49 19.22
N PHE A 297 -9.60 -5.40 19.91
CA PHE A 297 -9.25 -5.76 21.29
C PHE A 297 -7.83 -6.32 21.39
N ARG A 298 -7.47 -7.27 20.51
CA ARG A 298 -6.10 -7.84 20.48
C ARG A 298 -5.03 -6.82 20.13
N TRP A 299 -5.38 -5.79 19.36
CA TRP A 299 -4.47 -4.68 19.09
C TRP A 299 -4.26 -3.81 20.33
N THR A 300 -5.32 -3.49 21.09
CA THR A 300 -5.23 -2.72 22.33
C THR A 300 -4.62 -3.50 23.50
N ASP A 301 -4.86 -4.80 23.58
CA ASP A 301 -4.35 -5.70 24.62
C ASP A 301 -3.32 -6.69 24.05
N SER A 302 -2.27 -6.18 23.41
CA SER A 302 -1.31 -7.04 22.71
C SER A 302 -0.50 -7.97 23.62
N LEU A 303 -0.53 -7.76 24.93
CA LEU A 303 0.10 -8.61 25.94
C LEU A 303 -0.88 -9.59 26.60
N GLY A 304 -2.16 -9.58 26.22
CA GLY A 304 -3.20 -10.42 26.81
C GLY A 304 -3.42 -10.17 28.30
N ARG A 305 -3.10 -8.98 28.82
CA ARG A 305 -3.18 -8.68 30.26
C ARG A 305 -4.60 -8.76 30.78
N SER A 306 -5.58 -8.42 29.95
CA SER A 306 -6.99 -8.50 30.33
C SER A 306 -7.51 -9.94 30.26
N LEU A 307 -6.90 -10.81 29.45
CA LEU A 307 -7.28 -12.23 29.34
C LEU A 307 -6.65 -13.10 30.43
N MET A 308 -5.52 -12.69 31.02
CA MET A 308 -4.87 -13.43 32.11
C MET A 308 -5.61 -13.34 33.45
N LEU A 309 -6.65 -12.50 33.56
CA LEU A 309 -7.32 -12.20 34.83
C LEU A 309 -8.82 -12.48 34.82
N VAL A 310 -9.44 -12.87 33.70
CA VAL A 310 -10.84 -13.36 33.67
C VAL A 310 -10.85 -14.87 33.87
N THR A 311 -10.15 -15.35 34.89
CA THR A 311 -10.01 -16.79 35.18
C THR A 311 -10.59 -17.19 36.54
N THR A 312 -11.06 -16.23 37.36
CA THR A 312 -11.74 -16.54 38.62
C THR A 312 -13.21 -16.11 38.58
N PRO A 313 -14.14 -16.95 39.08
CA PRO A 313 -15.56 -16.61 39.21
C PRO A 313 -15.83 -15.28 39.94
N ASP A 314 -14.97 -14.90 40.88
CA ASP A 314 -15.14 -13.69 41.70
C ASP A 314 -14.90 -12.38 40.91
N ASP A 315 -14.10 -12.41 39.83
CA ASP A 315 -13.92 -11.25 38.93
C ASP A 315 -15.16 -11.01 38.04
N HIS A 316 -16.10 -11.96 37.99
CA HIS A 316 -17.38 -11.81 37.30
C HIS A 316 -18.42 -11.04 38.11
N ASP A 317 -18.38 -11.08 39.44
CA ASP A 317 -19.31 -10.33 40.29
C ASP A 317 -18.92 -8.85 40.38
N ALA A 318 -17.62 -8.53 40.33
CA ALA A 318 -17.14 -7.15 40.17
C ALA A 318 -17.58 -6.50 38.83
N LEU A 319 -17.97 -7.30 37.81
CA LEU A 319 -18.55 -6.80 36.57
C LEU A 319 -20.06 -6.50 36.68
N ARG A 320 -20.75 -6.99 37.72
CA ARG A 320 -22.17 -6.71 37.97
C ARG A 320 -22.40 -5.50 38.87
N ASP A 321 -21.52 -5.25 39.83
CA ASP A 321 -21.74 -4.21 40.85
C ASP A 321 -21.58 -2.77 40.34
N GLU A 322 -20.81 -2.52 39.27
CA GLU A 322 -20.71 -1.17 38.68
C GLU A 322 -21.97 -0.77 37.87
N SER A 323 -22.92 -1.68 37.64
CA SER A 323 -24.19 -1.39 36.95
C SER A 323 -25.31 -0.89 37.87
N HIS A 324 -25.10 -0.89 39.20
CA HIS A 324 -26.12 -0.53 40.18
C HIS A 324 -25.78 0.69 41.05
N GLN A 325 -24.72 1.42 40.73
CA GLN A 325 -24.43 2.72 41.34
C GLN A 325 -24.58 3.85 40.32
N ASN A 326 -25.84 4.20 40.03
CA ASN A 326 -26.28 5.55 39.72
C ASN A 326 -27.78 5.68 39.97
#